data_AF-A0A6M0J5A3-F1
#
_entry.id   AF-A0A6M0J5A3-F1
#
_cell.length_a   1.000
_cell.length_b   1.000
_cell.length_c   1.000
_cell.angle_alpha   90.00
_cell.angle_beta   90.00
_cell.angle_gamma   90.00
#
_symmetry.space_group_name_H-M   'P 1'
#
loop_
_entity.id
_entity.type
_entity.pdbx_description
1 polymer ?
#
loop_
_entity_poly.entity_id
_entity_poly.type
_entity_poly.pdbx_seq_one_letter_code
_entity_poly.pdbx_strand_id
1 'polypeptide(L)'
;MSTDKTIQRAFELYKQGYSLRSLAKIFKISKTNLGKKFRKLHGDNYSELKNKYGLNPVIKEYLDNPALPDRQKQQISDWFSANRKVIAESDSRHLSSPLFTDARLQQLTYLECSHRTKDWKDLITDCWVSP
;
A
#
# COMPACT_ATOMS: atom_id res chain seq x y z
N MET A 1 10.48 -3.27 -28.83
CA MET A 1 9.49 -2.50 -28.03
C MET A 1 9.91 -1.04 -28.04
N SER A 2 9.00 -0.10 -28.23
CA SER A 2 9.32 1.32 -28.07
C SER A 2 9.70 1.61 -26.62
N THR A 3 10.61 2.57 -26.40
CA THR A 3 11.09 2.96 -25.06
C THR A 3 9.93 3.28 -24.12
N ASP A 4 8.87 3.90 -24.62
CA ASP A 4 7.70 4.26 -23.83
C ASP A 4 6.90 3.05 -23.35
N LYS A 5 6.77 1.99 -24.16
CA LYS A 5 6.14 0.73 -23.71
C LYS A 5 6.93 0.06 -22.59
N THR A 6 8.26 0.14 -22.64
CA THR A 6 9.15 -0.39 -21.58
C THR A 6 9.00 0.41 -20.28
N ILE A 7 8.98 1.74 -20.37
CA ILE A 7 8.77 2.61 -19.19
C ILE A 7 7.38 2.38 -18.59
N GLN A 8 6.34 2.28 -19.41
CA GLN A 8 4.99 1.98 -18.94
C GLN A 8 4.94 0.64 -18.20
N ARG A 9 5.55 -0.42 -18.77
CA ARG A 9 5.61 -1.72 -18.12
C ARG A 9 6.40 -1.68 -16.81
N ALA A 10 7.50 -0.94 -16.76
CA ALA A 10 8.26 -0.74 -15.53
C ALA A 10 7.44 0.01 -14.47
N PHE A 11 6.60 0.95 -14.88
CA PHE A 11 5.71 1.69 -13.98
C PHE A 11 4.56 0.82 -13.45
N GLU A 12 4.00 -0.07 -14.28
CA GLU A 12 3.03 -1.06 -13.79
C GLU A 12 3.64 -1.93 -12.68
N LEU A 13 4.85 -2.46 -12.88
CA LEU A 13 5.56 -3.21 -11.83
C LEU A 13 5.92 -2.32 -10.63
N TYR A 14 6.21 -1.03 -10.84
CA TYR A 14 6.44 -0.09 -9.75
C TYR A 14 5.21 0.05 -8.84
N LYS A 15 4.02 0.24 -9.42
CA LYS A 15 2.76 0.26 -8.68
C LYS A 15 2.56 -1.02 -7.87
N GLN A 16 3.10 -2.13 -8.36
CA GLN A 16 3.07 -3.44 -7.71
C GLN A 16 4.13 -3.67 -6.62
N GLY A 17 4.87 -2.64 -6.23
CA GLY A 17 5.77 -2.74 -5.08
C GLY A 17 7.23 -2.95 -5.43
N TYR A 18 7.55 -3.17 -6.70
CA TYR A 18 8.94 -3.28 -7.14
C TYR A 18 9.68 -1.98 -6.87
N SER A 19 10.87 -2.09 -6.27
CA SER A 19 11.72 -0.92 -6.06
C SER A 19 12.30 -0.44 -7.39
N LEU A 20 12.62 0.85 -7.50
CA LEU A 20 13.34 1.37 -8.67
C LEU A 20 14.70 0.66 -8.88
N ARG A 21 15.33 0.15 -7.81
CA ARG A 21 16.56 -0.65 -7.91
C ARG A 21 16.29 -1.99 -8.59
N SER A 22 15.19 -2.67 -8.23
CA SER A 22 14.79 -3.94 -8.86
C SER A 22 14.44 -3.73 -10.33
N LEU A 23 13.65 -2.70 -10.63
CA LEU A 23 13.26 -2.34 -11.99
C LEU A 23 14.47 -1.95 -12.85
N ALA A 24 15.44 -1.24 -12.27
CA ALA A 24 16.66 -0.86 -12.97
C ALA A 24 17.45 -2.09 -13.47
N LYS A 25 17.50 -3.15 -12.66
CA LYS A 25 18.12 -4.42 -13.05
C LYS A 25 17.32 -5.15 -14.14
N ILE A 26 16.00 -5.22 -13.99
CA ILE A 26 15.10 -5.94 -14.92
C ILE A 26 15.12 -5.28 -16.31
N PHE A 27 14.97 -3.96 -16.37
CA PHE A 27 14.82 -3.23 -17.63
C PHE A 27 16.13 -2.68 -18.19
N LYS A 28 17.25 -2.85 -17.46
CA LYS A 28 18.57 -2.28 -17.81
C LYS A 28 18.53 -0.76 -18.02
N ILE A 29 17.75 -0.06 -17.19
CA ILE A 29 17.62 1.41 -17.20
C ILE A 29 18.06 1.92 -15.83
N SER A 30 18.87 2.98 -15.77
CA SER A 30 19.31 3.50 -14.47
C SER A 30 18.14 3.95 -13.59
N LYS A 31 18.26 3.77 -12.27
CA LYS A 31 17.27 4.22 -11.28
C LYS A 31 16.91 5.69 -11.48
N THR A 32 17.91 6.54 -11.74
CA THR A 32 17.73 7.97 -11.98
C THR A 32 16.88 8.25 -13.21
N ASN A 33 17.12 7.52 -14.31
CA ASN A 33 16.36 7.70 -15.55
C ASN A 33 14.92 7.18 -15.39
N LEU A 34 14.72 6.03 -14.76
CA LEU A 34 13.38 5.53 -14.40
C LEU A 34 12.61 6.56 -13.56
N GLY A 35 13.22 7.10 -12.50
CA GLY A 35 12.57 8.11 -11.66
C GLY A 35 12.22 9.39 -12.42
N LYS A 36 13.12 9.89 -13.29
CA LYS A 36 12.84 11.05 -14.15
C LYS A 36 11.69 10.78 -15.12
N LYS A 37 11.65 9.60 -15.74
CA LYS A 37 10.60 9.22 -16.68
C LYS A 37 9.25 9.02 -15.99
N PHE A 38 9.22 8.36 -14.84
CA PHE A 38 8.01 8.19 -14.04
C PHE A 38 7.45 9.54 -13.60
N ARG A 39 8.31 10.43 -13.08
CA ARG A 39 7.93 11.80 -12.74
C ARG A 39 7.33 12.55 -13.93
N LYS A 40 7.99 12.49 -15.09
CA LYS A 40 7.52 13.18 -16.31
C LYS A 40 6.14 12.67 -16.78
N LEU A 41 5.88 11.37 -16.68
CA LEU A 41 4.66 10.74 -17.22
C LEU A 41 3.51 10.68 -16.22
N HIS A 42 3.79 10.59 -14.92
CA HIS A 42 2.80 10.31 -13.88
C HIS A 42 2.79 11.37 -12.75
N GLY A 43 3.58 12.43 -12.90
CA GLY A 43 3.65 13.55 -11.94
C GLY A 43 4.68 13.36 -10.83
N ASP A 44 4.93 14.43 -10.07
CA ASP A 44 5.92 14.44 -8.98
C ASP A 44 5.59 13.47 -7.85
N ASN A 45 4.29 13.22 -7.62
CA ASN A 45 3.79 12.35 -6.57
C ASN A 45 3.67 10.88 -7.00
N TYR A 46 4.29 10.47 -8.12
CA TYR A 46 4.19 9.09 -8.62
C TYR A 46 4.56 8.02 -7.57
N SER A 47 5.40 8.38 -6.58
CA SER A 47 5.81 7.47 -5.52
C SER A 47 4.67 7.04 -4.60
N GLU A 48 3.61 7.85 -4.49
CA GLU A 48 2.41 7.54 -3.72
C GLU A 48 1.54 6.48 -4.42
N LEU A 49 1.76 6.24 -5.71
CA LEU A 49 1.04 5.23 -6.49
C LEU A 49 1.58 3.83 -6.25
N LYS A 50 2.73 3.70 -5.55
CA LYS A 50 3.31 2.42 -5.17
C LYS A 50 2.50 1.77 -4.05
N ASN A 51 2.05 0.52 -4.25
CA ASN A 51 1.27 -0.25 -3.27
C ASN A 51 0.04 0.51 -2.78
N LYS A 52 -0.57 1.34 -3.63
CA LYS A 52 -1.73 2.19 -3.29
C LYS A 52 -2.93 1.38 -2.73
N TYR A 53 -2.97 0.09 -3.00
CA TYR A 53 -4.03 -0.82 -2.61
C TYR A 53 -3.59 -1.86 -1.57
N GLY A 54 -2.35 -1.79 -1.10
CA GLY A 54 -1.80 -2.70 -0.10
C GLY A 54 -2.07 -2.28 1.35
N LEU A 55 -1.45 -2.97 2.30
CA LEU A 55 -1.50 -2.66 3.73
C LEU A 55 -0.77 -1.36 4.07
N ASN A 56 0.23 -0.98 3.28
CA ASN A 56 1.03 0.21 3.56
C ASN A 56 0.21 1.53 3.66
N PRO A 57 -0.67 1.87 2.70
CA PRO A 57 -1.55 3.04 2.83
C PRO A 57 -2.54 2.93 3.98
N VAL A 58 -3.04 1.72 4.27
CA VAL A 58 -3.94 1.46 5.41
C VAL A 58 -3.25 1.81 6.72
N ILE A 59 -2.04 1.29 6.93
CA ILE A 59 -1.25 1.53 8.14
C ILE A 59 -0.89 3.01 8.28
N LYS A 60 -0.55 3.68 7.16
CA LYS A 60 -0.28 5.11 7.17
C LYS A 60 -1.48 5.92 7.65
N GLU A 61 -2.70 5.58 7.22
CA GLU A 61 -3.91 6.26 7.67
C GLU A 61 -4.12 6.14 9.19
N TYR A 62 -3.87 4.96 9.78
CA TYR A 62 -3.96 4.80 11.23
C TYR A 62 -2.90 5.61 12.00
N LEU A 63 -1.67 5.69 11.47
CA LEU A 63 -0.61 6.49 12.08
C LEU A 63 -0.90 8.00 12.00
N ASP A 64 -1.53 8.43 10.91
CA ASP A 64 -1.92 9.83 10.68
C ASP A 64 -3.22 10.21 11.43
N ASN A 65 -3.97 9.25 11.97
CA ASN A 65 -5.24 9.50 12.67
C ASN A 65 -5.01 10.22 14.02
N PRO A 66 -5.52 11.45 14.22
CA PRO A 66 -5.33 12.21 15.46
C PRO A 66 -6.12 11.65 16.65
N ALA A 67 -7.15 10.84 16.42
CA ALA A 67 -7.93 10.21 17.49
C ALA A 67 -7.22 9.00 18.12
N LEU A 68 -6.16 8.49 17.49
CA LEU A 68 -5.44 7.32 17.98
C LEU A 68 -4.35 7.74 18.98
N PRO A 69 -4.31 7.17 20.20
CA PRO A 69 -3.27 7.48 21.18
C PRO A 69 -1.85 7.12 20.70
N ASP A 70 -0.85 7.91 21.08
CA ASP A 70 0.56 7.71 20.67
C ASP A 70 1.09 6.32 21.01
N ARG A 71 0.67 5.76 22.15
CA ARG A 71 1.04 4.38 22.53
C ARG A 71 0.56 3.35 21.53
N GLN A 72 -0.65 3.50 21.00
CA GLN A 72 -1.21 2.59 20.00
C GLN A 72 -0.52 2.80 18.64
N LYS A 73 -0.23 4.05 18.27
CA LYS A 73 0.57 4.36 17.07
C LYS A 73 1.95 3.70 17.13
N GLN A 74 2.60 3.73 18.30
CA GLN A 74 3.89 3.07 18.51
C GLN A 74 3.77 1.56 18.33
N GLN A 75 2.76 0.92 18.94
CA GLN A 75 2.51 -0.53 18.76
C GLN A 75 2.29 -0.91 17.30
N ILE A 76 1.53 -0.10 16.55
CA ILE A 76 1.32 -0.30 15.10
C ILE A 76 2.64 -0.16 14.33
N SER A 77 3.43 0.86 14.64
CA SER A 77 4.75 1.09 14.02
C SER A 77 5.73 -0.06 14.29
N ASP A 78 5.76 -0.56 15.52
CA ASP A 78 6.61 -1.68 15.93
C ASP A 78 6.20 -2.97 15.23
N TRP A 79 4.90 -3.27 15.21
CA TRP A 79 4.36 -4.41 14.47
C TRP A 79 4.67 -4.32 12.98
N PHE A 80 4.48 -3.14 12.37
CA PHE A 80 4.77 -2.89 10.96
C PHE A 80 6.25 -3.13 10.62
N SER A 81 7.14 -2.71 11.52
CA SER A 81 8.58 -2.91 11.38
C SER A 81 8.98 -4.38 11.52
N ALA A 82 8.35 -5.12 12.44
CA ALA A 82 8.59 -6.55 12.63
C ALA A 82 8.03 -7.42 11.48
N ASN A 83 6.95 -6.98 10.82
CA ASN A 83 6.19 -7.80 9.87
C ASN A 83 6.36 -7.38 8.39
N ARG A 84 7.48 -6.72 8.05
CA ARG A 84 7.75 -6.20 6.69
C ARG A 84 7.55 -7.22 5.56
N LYS A 85 7.86 -8.49 5.79
CA LYS A 85 7.66 -9.57 4.80
C LYS A 85 6.18 -9.84 4.54
N VAL A 86 5.38 -9.97 5.59
CA VAL A 86 3.93 -10.19 5.52
C VAL A 86 3.24 -9.02 4.79
N ILE A 87 3.68 -7.80 5.06
CA ILE A 87 3.17 -6.59 4.37
C ILE A 87 3.51 -6.63 2.89
N ALA A 88 4.76 -6.96 2.53
CA ALA A 88 5.16 -7.07 1.13
C ALA A 88 4.37 -8.16 0.38
N GLU A 89 4.09 -9.29 1.04
CA GLU A 89 3.27 -10.37 0.50
C GLU A 89 1.82 -9.91 0.30
N SER A 90 1.21 -9.26 1.31
CA SER A 90 -0.14 -8.72 1.20
C SER A 90 -0.26 -7.65 0.11
N ASP A 91 0.68 -6.70 0.06
CA ASP A 91 0.76 -5.67 -0.97
C ASP A 91 0.81 -6.31 -2.37
N SER A 92 1.61 -7.37 -2.54
CA SER A 92 1.71 -8.10 -3.80
C SER A 92 0.48 -8.94 -4.17
N ARG A 93 -0.41 -9.24 -3.21
CA ARG A 93 -1.70 -9.90 -3.47
C ARG A 93 -2.80 -8.89 -3.82
N HIS A 94 -2.69 -7.66 -3.32
CA HIS A 94 -3.69 -6.60 -3.48
C HIS A 94 -3.26 -5.56 -4.53
N LEU A 95 -2.75 -6.04 -5.67
CA LEU A 95 -2.20 -5.18 -6.73
C LEU A 95 -3.27 -4.44 -7.52
N SER A 96 -4.44 -5.05 -7.67
CA SER A 96 -5.58 -4.55 -8.44
C SER A 96 -6.85 -4.46 -7.62
N SER A 97 -6.82 -4.89 -6.35
CA SER A 97 -7.98 -4.87 -5.45
C SER A 97 -7.63 -3.99 -4.25
N PRO A 98 -8.30 -2.84 -4.06
CA PRO A 98 -8.07 -1.96 -2.92
C PRO A 98 -8.36 -2.67 -1.59
N LEU A 99 -7.37 -2.71 -0.69
CA LEU A 99 -7.64 -2.82 0.74
C LEU A 99 -8.14 -1.45 1.22
N PHE A 100 -9.31 -1.44 1.85
CA PHE A 100 -9.90 -0.23 2.41
C PHE A 100 -9.62 -0.15 3.92
N THR A 101 -9.42 1.06 4.42
CA THR A 101 -9.36 1.37 5.85
C THR A 101 -10.75 1.47 6.45
N ASP A 102 -10.85 1.44 7.78
CA ASP A 102 -12.14 1.66 8.47
C ASP A 102 -12.74 3.01 8.15
N ALA A 103 -11.95 4.09 8.12
CA ALA A 103 -12.52 5.42 7.85
C ALA A 103 -12.99 5.50 6.40
N ARG A 104 -12.30 4.84 5.45
CA ARG A 104 -12.72 4.79 4.06
C ARG A 104 -13.92 3.88 3.85
N LEU A 105 -13.98 2.73 4.53
CA LEU A 105 -15.16 1.87 4.56
C LEU A 105 -16.33 2.61 5.20
N GLN A 106 -16.15 3.31 6.31
CA GLN A 106 -17.19 4.12 6.95
C GLN A 106 -17.65 5.27 6.06
N GLN A 107 -16.74 5.92 5.33
CA GLN A 107 -17.07 6.96 4.37
C GLN A 107 -17.88 6.40 3.18
N LEU A 108 -17.51 5.23 2.65
CA LEU A 108 -18.25 4.54 1.60
C LEU A 108 -19.61 4.02 2.10
N THR A 109 -19.66 3.43 3.30
CA THR A 109 -20.89 2.92 3.94
C THR A 109 -21.84 4.04 4.35
N TYR A 110 -21.33 5.21 4.74
CA TYR A 110 -22.12 6.42 5.00
C TYR A 110 -22.77 6.97 3.73
N LEU A 111 -22.11 6.82 2.57
CA LEU A 111 -22.65 7.20 1.27
C LEU A 111 -23.65 6.19 0.69
N GLU A 112 -23.57 4.90 1.07
CA GLU A 112 -24.36 3.82 0.45
C GLU A 112 -25.43 3.16 1.36
N CYS A 113 -25.65 3.60 2.60
CA CYS A 113 -26.70 3.11 3.52
C CYS A 113 -26.68 1.58 3.80
N SER A 114 -26.00 1.13 4.88
CA SER A 114 -26.54 0.19 5.91
C SER A 114 -25.45 -0.58 6.70
N HIS A 115 -25.63 -0.57 8.03
CA HIS A 115 -25.34 -1.61 9.04
C HIS A 115 -24.03 -2.45 9.06
N ARG A 116 -23.14 -2.05 10.01
CA ARG A 116 -22.42 -2.84 11.04
C ARG A 116 -22.47 -4.39 10.97
N THR A 117 -21.76 -5.05 10.07
CA THR A 117 -21.59 -6.53 10.14
C THR A 117 -20.21 -7.08 9.77
N LYS A 118 -19.18 -6.24 9.53
CA LYS A 118 -17.83 -6.71 9.12
C LYS A 118 -16.71 -5.88 9.74
N ASP A 119 -16.62 -5.90 11.07
CA ASP A 119 -15.54 -5.24 11.83
C ASP A 119 -14.24 -6.07 11.72
N TRP A 120 -13.10 -5.42 11.48
CA TRP A 120 -11.78 -6.07 11.37
C TRP A 120 -11.30 -6.65 12.69
N LYS A 121 -11.89 -6.27 13.83
CA LYS A 121 -11.62 -6.93 15.11
C LYS A 121 -11.79 -8.45 14.99
N ASP A 122 -12.73 -8.92 14.17
CA ASP A 122 -12.96 -10.35 13.92
C ASP A 122 -11.85 -10.98 13.05
N LEU A 123 -11.20 -10.21 12.15
CA LEU A 123 -10.03 -10.69 11.38
C LEU A 123 -8.75 -10.79 12.22
N ILE A 124 -8.68 -10.10 13.37
CA ILE A 124 -7.51 -10.07 14.25
C ILE A 124 -7.72 -10.92 15.51
N THR A 125 -8.97 -11.16 15.96
CA THR A 125 -9.25 -12.02 17.12
C THR A 125 -9.07 -13.51 16.82
N ASP A 126 -9.23 -13.97 15.58
CA ASP A 126 -8.90 -15.36 15.18
C ASP A 126 -7.38 -15.66 15.25
N CYS A 127 -6.53 -14.65 15.48
CA CYS A 127 -5.10 -14.83 15.73
C CYS A 127 -4.71 -14.66 17.21
N TRP A 128 -5.67 -14.40 18.11
CA TRP A 128 -5.41 -14.07 19.52
C TRP A 128 -6.24 -14.88 20.54
N VAL A 129 -6.83 -15.99 20.13
CA VAL A 129 -7.36 -17.02 21.04
C VAL A 129 -7.07 -18.37 20.38
N SER A 130 -6.13 -19.16 20.87
CA SER A 130 -6.40 -20.12 21.95
C SER A 130 -5.09 -20.74 22.49
N PRO A 131 -5.16 -21.39 23.66
CA PRO A 131 -4.39 -21.14 24.87
C PRO A 131 -2.88 -21.45 24.83
#